data_AF-A0AAF0XDV9-F1
#
_entry.id   AF-A0AAF0XDV9-F1
#
_cell.length_a   1.000
_cell.length_b   1.000
_cell.length_c   1.000
_cell.angle_alpha   90.00
_cell.angle_beta   90.00
_cell.angle_gamma   90.00
#
_symmetry.space_group_name_H-M   'P 1'
#
loop_
_entity.id
_entity.type
_entity.pdbx_description
1 polymer ?
#
loop_
_entity_poly.entity_id
_entity_poly.type
_entity_poly.pdbx_seq_one_letter_code
_entity_poly.pdbx_strand_id
1 'polypeptide(L)'
;MTCHCYLICETGSDDSHFLSLSRVPVLVLSSIPADMSDNLMAWYDESYSVFGSLKEVMLSSYSERMQRLHDMPKKAVEFFWWLFTPHKLVPEEIVIITDCRCDENFSVHKGKYQDVMIQQFDACASWWTQGPDAALQIEMARDMAYTAARFGHLMFPTNVCEPILKCASSFLKVSEKFAGVILGIAFLQFLRGRMSFLTSRGSENVERLLHRKENLA
;
A
#
# COMPACT_ATOMS: atom_id res chain seq x y z
N MET A 1 0.40 -8.26 5.12
CA MET A 1 0.92 -8.20 6.50
C MET A 1 0.02 -7.31 7.35
N THR A 2 -1.06 -7.86 7.88
CA THR A 2 -1.61 -7.33 9.14
C THR A 2 -0.59 -7.62 10.23
N CYS A 3 0.30 -6.66 10.50
CA CYS A 3 1.10 -6.68 11.72
C CYS A 3 0.14 -6.50 12.89
N HIS A 4 -0.18 -7.58 13.58
CA HIS A 4 -0.73 -7.48 14.93
C HIS A 4 0.42 -7.02 15.82
N CYS A 5 0.48 -5.72 16.06
CA CYS A 5 1.41 -5.14 17.02
C CYS A 5 0.92 -5.50 18.42
N TYR A 6 1.73 -6.22 19.19
CA TYR A 6 1.47 -6.45 20.60
C TYR A 6 2.34 -5.48 21.39
N LEU A 7 1.73 -4.61 22.19
CA LEU A 7 2.46 -3.75 23.11
C LEU A 7 2.62 -4.52 24.42
N ILE A 8 3.83 -5.02 24.64
CA ILE A 8 4.26 -5.48 25.96
C ILE A 8 4.89 -4.25 26.61
N CYS A 9 4.22 -3.72 27.63
CA CYS A 9 4.70 -2.56 28.37
C CYS A 9 5.23 -3.02 29.72
N GLU A 10 6.46 -2.63 30.04
CA GLU A 10 7.04 -2.83 31.36
C GLU A 10 6.50 -1.72 32.29
N THR A 11 6.14 -2.07 33.53
CA THR A 11 5.53 -1.13 34.49
C THR A 11 6.44 0.08 34.73
N GLY A 12 5.95 1.28 34.41
CA GLY A 12 6.65 2.54 34.72
C GLY A 12 5.96 3.84 34.33
N SER A 13 4.83 3.82 33.60
CA SER A 13 4.09 5.04 33.23
C SER A 13 2.60 4.86 33.51
N ASP A 14 2.02 5.78 34.27
CA ASP A 14 0.62 5.82 34.71
C ASP A 14 -0.30 6.29 33.55
N ASP A 15 -0.30 5.55 32.43
CA ASP A 15 -1.00 5.91 31.19
C ASP A 15 -2.30 5.12 31.00
N SER A 16 -3.11 5.01 32.05
CA SER A 16 -4.43 4.36 32.03
C SER A 16 -5.38 4.91 30.94
N HIS A 17 -5.17 6.16 30.50
CA HIS A 17 -5.99 6.82 29.49
C HIS A 17 -5.70 6.33 28.05
N PHE A 18 -4.46 5.89 27.75
CA PHE A 18 -4.06 5.41 26.42
C PHE A 18 -4.56 3.97 26.15
N LEU A 19 -4.69 3.17 27.21
CA LEU A 19 -5.15 1.78 27.18
C LEU A 19 -6.63 1.62 26.82
N SER A 20 -7.44 2.67 27.04
CA SER A 20 -8.89 2.64 26.77
C SER A 20 -9.26 2.89 25.30
N LEU A 21 -8.35 3.45 24.49
CA LEU A 21 -8.58 3.76 23.08
C LEU A 21 -8.00 2.71 22.11
N SER A 22 -7.15 1.81 22.58
CA SER A 22 -6.52 0.81 21.72
C SER A 22 -7.45 -0.37 21.46
N ARG A 23 -7.73 -0.66 20.18
CA ARG A 23 -8.40 -1.91 19.74
C ARG A 23 -7.54 -3.17 19.94
N VAL A 24 -6.43 -3.05 20.66
CA VAL A 24 -5.41 -4.09 20.85
C VAL A 24 -5.22 -4.29 22.34
N PRO A 25 -5.20 -5.54 22.84
CA PRO A 25 -4.97 -5.82 24.26
C PRO A 25 -3.53 -5.45 24.63
N VAL A 26 -3.39 -4.76 25.76
CA VAL A 26 -2.09 -4.43 26.37
C VAL A 26 -1.89 -5.32 27.58
N LEU A 27 -0.77 -6.04 27.60
CA LEU A 27 -0.40 -6.95 28.67
C LEU A 27 0.83 -6.40 29.38
N VAL A 28 0.79 -6.43 30.71
CA VAL A 28 1.82 -5.86 31.58
C VAL A 28 2.46 -7.00 32.35
N LEU A 29 3.78 -7.11 32.28
CA LEU A 29 4.57 -8.09 33.03
C LEU A 29 5.09 -7.47 34.32
N SER A 30 5.36 -8.30 35.33
CA SER A 30 6.10 -7.86 36.52
C SER A 30 7.53 -7.50 36.15
N SER A 31 8.16 -6.63 36.93
CA SER A 31 9.54 -6.19 36.69
C SER A 31 10.51 -7.38 36.73
N ILE A 32 11.43 -7.41 35.78
CA ILE A 32 12.45 -8.46 35.71
C ILE A 32 13.42 -8.30 36.90
N PRO A 33 13.82 -9.39 37.58
CA PRO A 33 14.86 -9.35 38.60
C PRO A 33 16.14 -8.66 38.09
N ALA A 34 16.66 -7.69 38.86
CA ALA A 34 17.85 -6.92 38.48
C ALA A 34 19.16 -7.69 38.67
N ASP A 35 19.14 -8.78 39.44
CA ASP A 35 20.28 -9.66 39.64
C ASP A 35 20.50 -10.53 38.40
N MET A 36 21.64 -10.35 37.75
CA MET A 36 22.02 -11.07 36.53
C MET A 36 22.33 -12.55 36.78
N SER A 37 22.42 -12.98 38.04
CA SER A 37 22.61 -14.38 38.44
C SER A 37 21.30 -15.11 38.75
N ASP A 38 20.15 -14.41 38.73
CA ASP A 38 18.82 -14.99 38.90
C ASP A 38 18.45 -15.91 37.72
N ASN A 39 17.81 -17.04 38.03
CA ASN A 39 17.39 -18.03 37.03
C ASN A 39 16.00 -17.76 36.42
N LEU A 40 15.34 -16.68 36.85
CA LEU A 40 14.04 -16.18 36.38
C LEU A 40 12.85 -17.10 36.61
N MET A 41 13.00 -18.23 37.30
CA MET A 41 11.92 -19.20 37.47
C MET A 41 10.75 -18.63 38.29
N ALA A 42 11.04 -17.94 39.39
CA ALA A 42 10.01 -17.33 40.22
C ALA A 42 9.26 -16.20 39.48
N TRP A 43 9.98 -15.40 38.70
CA TRP A 43 9.39 -14.35 37.86
C TRP A 43 8.51 -14.94 36.74
N TYR A 44 8.93 -16.04 36.13
CA TYR A 44 8.15 -16.74 35.12
C TYR A 44 6.85 -17.31 35.70
N ASP A 45 6.93 -17.93 36.89
CA ASP A 45 5.76 -18.46 37.60
C ASP A 45 4.77 -17.34 37.97
N GLU A 46 5.27 -16.18 38.43
CA GLU A 46 4.44 -14.99 38.69
C GLU A 46 3.77 -14.46 37.41
N SER A 47 4.52 -14.43 36.30
CA SER A 47 4.08 -13.96 34.99
C SER A 47 3.23 -14.99 34.21
N TYR A 48 3.03 -16.19 34.74
CA TYR A 48 2.40 -17.31 34.02
C TYR A 48 1.02 -16.96 33.47
N SER A 49 0.20 -16.25 34.26
CA SER A 49 -1.15 -15.83 33.88
C SER A 49 -1.16 -14.83 32.70
N VAL A 50 -0.16 -13.93 32.66
CA VAL A 50 0.00 -12.93 31.59
C VAL A 50 0.42 -13.63 30.30
N PHE A 51 1.34 -14.60 30.37
CA PHE A 51 1.71 -15.43 29.21
C PHE A 51 0.56 -16.31 28.72
N GLY A 52 -0.26 -16.85 29.62
CA GLY A 52 -1.49 -17.56 29.29
C GLY A 52 -2.45 -16.67 28.48
N SER A 53 -2.69 -15.45 28.97
CA SER A 53 -3.51 -14.45 28.29
C SER A 53 -2.94 -14.07 26.91
N LEU A 54 -1.63 -13.87 26.80
CA LEU A 54 -0.96 -13.58 25.53
C LEU A 54 -1.18 -14.71 24.51
N LYS A 55 -1.00 -15.97 24.94
CA LYS A 55 -1.23 -17.15 24.10
C LYS A 55 -2.67 -17.21 23.60
N GLU A 56 -3.65 -17.00 24.47
CA GLU A 56 -5.06 -16.99 24.11
C GLU A 56 -5.38 -15.91 23.08
N VAL A 57 -4.90 -14.68 23.29
CA VAL A 57 -5.04 -13.58 22.33
C VAL A 57 -4.45 -13.93 20.97
N MET A 58 -3.23 -14.48 20.94
CA MET A 58 -2.56 -14.87 19.69
C MET A 58 -3.35 -15.95 18.93
N LEU A 59 -3.84 -16.97 19.63
CA LEU A 59 -4.62 -18.06 19.04
C LEU A 59 -5.99 -17.58 18.54
N SER A 60 -6.67 -16.71 19.29
CA SER A 60 -7.95 -16.11 18.87
C SER A 60 -7.75 -15.26 17.61
N SER A 61 -6.76 -14.37 17.62
CA SER A 61 -6.44 -13.48 16.50
C SER A 61 -6.10 -14.27 15.22
N TYR A 62 -5.31 -15.35 15.37
CA TYR A 62 -5.02 -16.26 14.26
C TYR A 62 -6.30 -16.93 13.72
N SER A 63 -7.11 -17.51 14.61
CA SER A 63 -8.34 -18.21 14.23
C SER A 63 -9.33 -17.29 13.51
N GLU A 64 -9.52 -16.08 14.03
CA GLU A 64 -10.34 -15.05 13.39
C GLU A 64 -9.80 -14.63 12.02
N ARG A 65 -8.48 -14.47 11.89
CA ARG A 65 -7.85 -14.15 10.61
C ARG A 65 -8.09 -15.26 9.58
N MET A 66 -7.87 -16.51 9.97
CA MET A 66 -8.07 -17.66 9.08
C MET A 66 -9.53 -17.77 8.65
N GLN A 67 -10.47 -17.62 9.58
CA GLN A 67 -11.89 -17.58 9.25
C GLN A 67 -12.22 -16.46 8.25
N ARG A 68 -11.69 -15.25 8.45
CA ARG A 68 -11.86 -14.15 7.48
C ARG A 68 -11.33 -14.53 6.09
N LEU A 69 -10.13 -15.11 6.00
CA LEU A 69 -9.54 -15.54 4.72
C LEU A 69 -10.36 -16.62 4.04
N HIS A 70 -10.89 -17.59 4.80
CA HIS A 70 -11.74 -18.66 4.27
C HIS A 70 -13.09 -18.16 3.75
N ASP A 71 -13.66 -17.13 4.37
CA ASP A 71 -14.94 -16.54 3.98
C ASP A 71 -14.83 -15.58 2.78
N MET A 72 -13.64 -15.03 2.51
CA MET A 72 -13.43 -13.98 1.49
C MET A 72 -13.92 -14.37 0.09
N PRO A 73 -13.61 -15.56 -0.47
CA PRO A 73 -14.05 -15.93 -1.83
C PRO A 73 -15.56 -15.87 -2.02
N LYS A 74 -16.30 -16.49 -1.09
CA LYS A 74 -17.76 -16.50 -1.08
C LYS A 74 -18.32 -15.08 -1.03
N LYS A 75 -17.83 -14.26 -0.10
CA LYS A 75 -18.24 -12.85 0.05
C LYS A 75 -17.91 -12.03 -1.19
N ALA A 76 -16.77 -12.30 -1.83
CA ALA A 76 -16.37 -11.57 -3.04
C ALA A 76 -17.31 -11.87 -4.21
N VAL A 77 -17.67 -13.14 -4.45
CA VAL A 77 -18.64 -13.52 -5.49
C VAL A 77 -20.03 -12.94 -5.21
N GLU A 78 -20.42 -12.87 -3.94
CA GLU A 78 -21.73 -12.34 -3.52
C GLU A 78 -21.83 -10.81 -3.65
N PHE A 79 -20.77 -10.07 -3.26
CA PHE A 79 -20.84 -8.62 -3.10
C PHE A 79 -20.14 -7.80 -4.18
N PHE A 80 -19.15 -8.36 -4.90
CA PHE A 80 -18.37 -7.56 -5.85
C PHE A 80 -19.01 -7.51 -7.23
N TRP A 81 -18.95 -6.32 -7.83
CA TRP A 81 -19.15 -6.13 -9.26
C TRP A 81 -17.81 -5.92 -9.96
N TRP A 82 -17.12 -7.01 -10.32
CA TRP A 82 -15.87 -6.92 -11.07
C TRP A 82 -16.06 -6.34 -12.47
N LEU A 83 -15.19 -5.41 -12.86
CA LEU A 83 -15.12 -4.88 -14.22
C LEU A 83 -14.58 -5.95 -15.18
N PHE A 84 -15.06 -5.93 -16.43
CA PHE A 84 -14.61 -6.82 -17.52
C PHE A 84 -14.65 -8.32 -17.20
N THR A 85 -15.43 -8.73 -16.20
CA THR A 85 -15.50 -10.11 -15.72
C THR A 85 -16.95 -10.60 -15.81
N PRO A 86 -17.24 -11.70 -16.54
CA PRO A 86 -18.59 -12.26 -16.58
C PRO A 86 -18.89 -13.02 -15.28
N HIS A 87 -19.59 -12.40 -14.32
CA HIS A 87 -19.77 -12.94 -12.95
C HIS A 87 -20.40 -14.33 -12.89
N LYS A 88 -21.29 -14.68 -13.84
CA LYS A 88 -21.89 -16.03 -13.93
C LYS A 88 -20.87 -17.14 -14.16
N LEU A 89 -19.65 -16.81 -14.59
CA LEU A 89 -18.58 -17.75 -14.92
C LEU A 89 -17.44 -17.74 -13.88
N VAL A 90 -17.59 -17.01 -12.78
CA VAL A 90 -16.57 -16.93 -11.73
C VAL A 90 -16.99 -17.78 -10.54
N PRO A 91 -16.52 -19.03 -10.44
CA PRO A 91 -16.73 -19.85 -9.25
C PRO A 91 -15.85 -19.36 -8.08
N GLU A 92 -16.22 -19.69 -6.84
CA GLU A 92 -15.49 -19.25 -5.63
C GLU A 92 -14.03 -19.74 -5.64
N GLU A 93 -13.77 -20.91 -6.20
CA GLU A 93 -12.46 -21.59 -6.17
C GLU A 93 -11.38 -20.87 -6.98
N ILE A 94 -11.76 -20.05 -7.97
CA ILE A 94 -10.80 -19.28 -8.78
C ILE A 94 -10.53 -17.89 -8.22
N VAL A 95 -11.28 -17.47 -7.19
CA VAL A 95 -11.05 -16.17 -6.54
C VAL A 95 -9.72 -16.20 -5.80
N ILE A 96 -8.79 -15.36 -6.25
CA ILE A 96 -7.46 -15.25 -5.65
C ILE A 96 -7.56 -14.40 -4.38
N ILE A 97 -7.15 -14.98 -3.24
CA ILE A 97 -7.12 -14.29 -1.96
C ILE A 97 -5.75 -13.62 -1.79
N THR A 98 -5.66 -12.31 -2.02
CA THR A 98 -4.44 -11.53 -1.83
C THR A 98 -4.41 -10.87 -0.46
N ASP A 99 -3.49 -11.27 0.43
CA ASP A 99 -3.32 -10.66 1.76
C ASP A 99 -2.55 -9.34 1.69
N CYS A 100 -1.50 -9.30 0.86
CA CYS A 100 -0.70 -8.09 0.64
C CYS A 100 0.19 -8.22 -0.61
N ARG A 101 0.94 -7.15 -0.88
CA ARG A 101 2.09 -7.13 -1.77
C ARG A 101 3.32 -6.69 -0.99
N CYS A 102 4.48 -7.26 -1.32
CA CYS A 102 5.78 -6.64 -1.11
C CYS A 102 6.57 -6.77 -2.41
N ASP A 103 7.20 -5.69 -2.85
CA ASP A 103 7.95 -5.66 -4.12
C ASP A 103 7.04 -6.04 -5.31
N GLU A 104 7.51 -6.85 -6.24
CA GLU A 104 6.75 -7.29 -7.41
C GLU A 104 5.81 -8.48 -7.11
N ASN A 105 5.74 -8.95 -5.86
CA ASN A 105 5.07 -10.19 -5.49
C ASN A 105 3.86 -9.97 -4.57
N PHE A 106 2.74 -10.61 -4.91
CA PHE A 106 1.62 -10.80 -4.01
C PHE A 106 1.91 -11.91 -3.00
N SER A 107 1.45 -11.73 -1.76
CA SER A 107 1.26 -12.81 -0.79
C SER A 107 -0.16 -13.32 -0.92
N VAL A 108 -0.31 -14.49 -1.53
CA VAL A 108 -1.60 -15.11 -1.84
C VAL A 108 -1.87 -16.25 -0.87
N HIS A 109 -3.04 -16.24 -0.25
CA HIS A 109 -3.53 -17.37 0.54
C HIS A 109 -4.12 -18.43 -0.39
N LYS A 110 -3.58 -19.65 -0.36
CA LYS A 110 -4.19 -20.79 -1.04
C LYS A 110 -5.35 -21.28 -0.16
N GLY A 111 -6.59 -21.09 -0.59
CA GLY A 111 -7.78 -21.43 0.20
C GLY A 111 -7.88 -22.93 0.54
N LYS A 112 -8.78 -23.26 1.48
CA LYS A 112 -9.30 -24.55 2.03
C LYS A 112 -8.44 -25.83 2.01
N TYR A 113 -7.63 -26.09 1.00
CA TYR A 113 -6.84 -27.31 0.83
C TYR A 113 -5.46 -27.20 1.49
N GLN A 114 -4.87 -26.00 1.55
CA GLN A 114 -3.55 -25.76 2.14
C GLN A 114 -3.52 -24.35 2.73
N ASP A 115 -3.73 -24.20 4.04
CA ASP A 115 -3.68 -22.92 4.78
C ASP A 115 -2.25 -22.35 4.78
N VAL A 116 -1.81 -21.91 3.61
CA VAL A 116 -0.45 -21.52 3.29
C VAL A 116 -0.48 -20.22 2.50
N MET A 117 0.42 -19.33 2.88
CA MET A 117 0.73 -18.13 2.13
C MET A 117 1.84 -18.43 1.14
N ILE A 118 1.62 -18.13 -0.14
CA ILE A 118 2.64 -18.25 -1.17
C ILE A 118 2.91 -16.90 -1.82
N GLN A 119 4.11 -16.73 -2.37
CA GLN A 119 4.42 -15.59 -3.22
C GLN A 119 3.99 -15.86 -4.66
N GLN A 120 3.37 -14.86 -5.28
CA GLN A 120 2.97 -14.90 -6.68
C GLN A 120 3.35 -13.58 -7.36
N PHE A 121 4.20 -13.65 -8.38
CA PHE A 121 4.65 -12.50 -9.15
C PHE A 121 3.50 -11.82 -9.90
N ASP A 122 3.42 -10.49 -9.84
CA ASP A 122 2.39 -9.68 -10.49
C ASP A 122 2.74 -9.39 -11.96
N ALA A 123 2.63 -10.42 -12.81
CA ALA A 123 3.01 -10.31 -14.22
C ALA A 123 2.11 -9.37 -15.05
N CYS A 124 0.87 -9.12 -14.62
CA CYS A 124 -0.01 -8.17 -15.29
C CYS A 124 0.17 -6.73 -14.77
N ALA A 125 1.12 -6.53 -13.86
CA ALA A 125 1.43 -5.25 -13.24
C ALA A 125 0.18 -4.58 -12.67
N SER A 126 -0.74 -5.36 -12.07
CA SER A 126 -2.04 -4.89 -11.57
C SER A 126 -2.70 -3.92 -12.54
N TRP A 127 -2.92 -4.38 -13.78
CA TRP A 127 -3.48 -3.56 -14.86
C TRP A 127 -2.56 -2.41 -15.28
N TRP A 128 -1.27 -2.72 -15.51
CA TRP A 128 -0.24 -1.78 -15.96
C TRP A 128 -0.01 -0.58 -15.02
N THR A 129 -0.33 -0.73 -13.73
CA THR A 129 -0.14 0.30 -12.70
C THR A 129 1.10 0.09 -11.84
N GLN A 130 1.69 -1.11 -11.84
CA GLN A 130 2.86 -1.39 -11.03
C GLN A 130 4.14 -0.73 -11.53
N GLY A 131 4.98 -0.39 -10.56
CA GLY A 131 6.21 0.37 -10.76
C GLY A 131 7.07 0.51 -9.49
N PRO A 132 6.51 0.56 -8.27
CA PRO A 132 7.33 0.62 -7.06
C PRO A 132 7.98 -0.72 -6.69
N ASP A 133 9.26 -0.67 -6.36
CA ASP A 133 9.98 -1.75 -5.68
C ASP A 133 9.70 -1.75 -4.16
N ALA A 134 10.26 -2.72 -3.43
CA ALA A 134 10.10 -2.82 -1.98
C ALA A 134 10.48 -1.53 -1.21
N ALA A 135 11.55 -0.84 -1.62
CA ALA A 135 12.02 0.36 -0.94
C ALA A 135 11.08 1.55 -1.22
N LEU A 136 10.75 1.77 -2.49
CA LEU A 136 9.85 2.83 -2.92
C LEU A 136 8.44 2.64 -2.35
N GLN A 137 7.95 1.41 -2.21
CA GLN A 137 6.66 1.13 -1.57
C GLN A 137 6.59 1.65 -0.12
N ILE A 138 7.68 1.51 0.65
CA ILE A 138 7.75 1.99 2.04
C ILE A 138 7.83 3.51 2.09
N GLU A 139 8.63 4.12 1.21
CA GLU A 139 8.72 5.59 1.10
C GLU A 139 7.38 6.20 0.73
N MET A 140 6.70 5.66 -0.29
CA MET A 140 5.36 6.09 -0.69
C MET A 140 4.35 5.99 0.45
N ALA A 141 4.37 4.90 1.23
CA ALA A 141 3.46 4.77 2.37
C ALA A 141 3.67 5.88 3.42
N ARG A 142 4.91 6.24 3.71
CA ARG A 142 5.25 7.35 4.63
C ARG A 142 4.82 8.70 4.07
N ASP A 143 5.11 8.97 2.81
CA ASP A 143 4.74 10.22 2.14
C ASP A 143 3.22 10.38 2.04
N MET A 144 2.50 9.30 1.75
CA MET A 144 1.03 9.30 1.73
C MET A 144 0.45 9.56 3.12
N ALA A 145 0.98 8.92 4.17
CA ALA A 145 0.54 9.13 5.55
C ALA A 145 0.77 10.58 6.00
N TYR A 146 1.96 11.13 5.72
CA TYR A 146 2.27 12.54 5.98
C TYR A 146 1.31 13.48 5.23
N THR A 147 1.11 13.23 3.93
CA THR A 147 0.23 14.05 3.08
C THR A 147 -1.21 14.01 3.57
N ALA A 148 -1.72 12.83 3.93
CA ALA A 148 -3.06 12.65 4.46
C ALA A 148 -3.26 13.41 5.78
N ALA A 149 -2.30 13.33 6.70
CA ALA A 149 -2.36 14.03 7.99
C ALA A 149 -2.25 15.55 7.85
N ARG A 150 -1.40 16.05 6.94
CA ARG A 150 -1.16 17.49 6.77
C ARG A 150 -2.22 18.18 5.92
N PHE A 151 -2.65 17.56 4.83
CA PHE A 151 -3.47 18.21 3.81
C PHE A 151 -4.88 17.60 3.68
N GLY A 152 -5.05 16.32 4.01
CA GLY A 152 -6.32 15.61 3.80
C GLY A 152 -6.81 15.77 2.35
N HIS A 153 -8.05 16.22 2.19
CA HIS A 153 -8.60 16.63 0.90
C HIS A 153 -8.82 18.15 0.87
N LEU A 154 -8.32 18.81 -0.17
CA LEU A 154 -8.45 20.25 -0.37
C LEU A 154 -9.19 20.53 -1.68
N MET A 155 -10.00 21.59 -1.68
CA MET A 155 -10.64 22.09 -2.90
C MET A 155 -9.57 22.55 -3.89
N PHE A 156 -9.62 22.05 -5.13
CA PHE A 156 -8.57 22.31 -6.13
C PHE A 156 -8.74 23.61 -6.92
N PRO A 157 -9.93 23.96 -7.46
CA PRO A 157 -10.10 25.17 -8.25
C PRO A 157 -9.63 26.43 -7.52
N THR A 158 -8.82 27.24 -8.20
CA THR A 158 -8.26 28.53 -7.71
C THR A 158 -7.38 28.45 -6.45
N ASN A 159 -7.09 27.25 -5.94
CA ASN A 159 -6.22 27.04 -4.79
C ASN A 159 -4.86 26.45 -5.20
N VAL A 160 -3.87 26.60 -4.33
CA VAL A 160 -2.53 26.02 -4.52
C VAL A 160 -2.11 25.23 -3.28
N CYS A 161 -1.54 24.04 -3.52
CA CYS A 161 -1.00 23.16 -2.50
C CYS A 161 0.41 22.74 -2.93
N GLU A 162 1.36 22.77 -1.99
CA GLU A 162 2.78 22.49 -2.22
C GLU A 162 3.03 21.19 -3.02
N PRO A 163 2.51 20.00 -2.62
CA PRO A 163 2.70 18.77 -3.38
C PRO A 163 2.11 18.83 -4.80
N ILE A 164 0.97 19.49 -4.99
CA ILE A 164 0.32 19.61 -6.31
C ILE A 164 1.15 20.49 -7.25
N LEU A 165 1.62 21.64 -6.76
CA LEU A 165 2.46 22.54 -7.53
C LEU A 165 3.80 21.88 -7.90
N LYS A 166 4.43 21.18 -6.94
CA LYS A 166 5.65 20.41 -7.17
C LYS A 166 5.44 19.31 -8.21
N CYS A 167 4.33 18.57 -8.12
CA CYS A 167 3.96 17.54 -9.09
C CYS A 167 3.80 18.12 -10.51
N ALA A 168 3.02 19.21 -10.66
CA ALA A 168 2.81 19.87 -11.94
C ALA A 168 4.13 20.37 -12.56
N SER A 169 5.01 20.98 -11.76
CA SER A 169 6.33 21.43 -12.23
C SER A 169 7.21 20.27 -12.69
N SER A 170 7.27 19.18 -11.91
CA SER A 170 8.05 17.99 -12.26
C SER A 170 7.49 17.30 -13.52
N PHE A 171 6.17 17.20 -13.64
CA PHE A 171 5.52 16.60 -14.79
C PHE A 171 5.83 17.36 -16.09
N LEU A 172 5.73 18.69 -16.08
CA LEU A 172 6.06 19.51 -17.24
C LEU A 172 7.51 19.29 -17.69
N LYS A 173 8.47 19.34 -16.74
CA LYS A 173 9.90 19.08 -17.02
C LYS A 173 10.15 17.71 -17.65
N VAL A 174 9.43 16.68 -17.19
CA VAL A 174 9.54 15.32 -17.75
C VAL A 174 8.91 15.27 -19.14
N SER A 175 7.73 15.86 -19.31
CA SER A 175 7.02 15.86 -20.59
C SER A 175 7.80 16.55 -21.71
N GLU A 176 8.48 17.66 -21.42
CA GLU A 176 9.33 18.39 -22.37
C GLU A 176 10.52 17.52 -22.82
N LYS A 177 11.15 16.81 -21.88
CA LYS A 177 12.23 15.86 -22.20
C LYS A 177 11.74 14.71 -23.07
N PHE A 178 10.59 14.13 -22.76
CA PHE A 178 9.99 13.06 -23.56
C PHE A 178 9.63 13.53 -24.97
N ALA A 179 9.05 14.72 -25.12
CA ALA A 179 8.78 15.33 -26.42
C ALA A 179 10.06 15.50 -27.24
N GLY A 180 11.15 15.96 -26.61
CA GLY A 180 12.46 16.06 -27.26
C GLY A 180 13.03 14.72 -27.74
N VAL A 181 12.88 13.65 -26.96
CA VAL A 181 13.31 12.30 -27.36
C VAL A 181 12.48 11.78 -28.54
N ILE A 182 11.15 11.92 -28.50
CA ILE A 182 10.27 11.52 -29.61
C ILE A 182 10.61 12.29 -30.88
N LEU A 183 10.81 13.61 -30.77
CA LEU A 183 11.18 14.46 -31.89
C LEU A 183 12.56 14.10 -32.45
N GLY A 184 13.52 13.76 -31.58
CA GLY A 184 14.85 13.28 -31.97
C GLY A 184 14.80 11.93 -32.70
N ILE A 185 13.99 10.98 -32.24
CA ILE A 185 13.77 9.70 -32.92
C ILE A 185 13.08 9.92 -34.27
N ALA A 186 12.05 10.77 -34.33
CA ALA A 186 11.37 11.12 -35.58
C ALA A 186 12.31 11.80 -36.58
N PHE A 187 13.18 12.70 -36.13
CA PHE A 187 14.20 13.36 -36.95
C PHE A 187 15.26 12.38 -37.46
N LEU A 188 15.72 11.43 -36.63
CA LEU A 188 16.62 10.36 -37.04
C LEU A 188 15.98 9.41 -38.06
N GLN A 189 14.69 9.11 -37.91
CA GLN A 189 13.95 8.31 -38.89
C GLN A 189 13.70 9.06 -40.21
N PHE A 190 13.50 10.38 -40.13
CA PHE A 190 13.43 11.27 -41.30
C PHE A 190 14.77 11.31 -42.06
N LEU A 191 15.90 11.52 -41.36
CA LEU A 191 17.23 11.46 -41.96
C LEU A 191 17.57 10.09 -42.56
N ARG A 192 16.99 9.01 -42.03
CA ARG A 192 17.11 7.66 -42.57
C ARG A 192 16.13 7.35 -43.71
N GLY A 193 15.36 8.35 -44.16
CA GLY A 193 14.42 8.22 -45.29
C GLY A 193 13.23 7.30 -45.02
N ARG A 194 12.89 7.02 -43.75
CA ARG A 194 11.88 6.01 -43.37
C ARG A 194 10.52 6.57 -42.97
N MET A 195 10.29 7.89 -43.03
CA MET A 195 9.01 8.46 -42.60
C MET A 195 8.54 9.60 -43.51
N SER A 196 7.36 9.41 -44.11
CA SER A 196 6.54 10.48 -44.69
C SER A 196 5.73 11.16 -43.57
N PHE A 197 5.75 12.48 -43.59
CA PHE A 197 5.29 13.40 -42.56
C PHE A 197 3.81 13.21 -42.16
N LEU A 198 3.52 13.01 -40.87
CA LEU A 198 2.19 13.22 -40.25
C LEU A 198 2.33 14.38 -39.25
N THR A 199 2.32 15.62 -39.74
CA THR A 199 2.23 16.81 -38.89
C THR A 199 0.85 17.43 -38.98
N SER A 200 0.19 17.63 -37.83
CA SER A 200 -0.37 18.95 -37.49
C SER A 200 -1.01 19.06 -36.10
N ARG A 201 -1.32 17.98 -35.37
CA ARG A 201 -2.19 18.12 -34.18
C ARG A 201 -1.52 18.27 -32.81
N GLY A 202 -0.24 17.96 -32.67
CA GLY A 202 0.46 18.02 -31.36
C GLY A 202 0.99 19.41 -30.99
N SER A 203 1.55 20.13 -31.96
CA SER A 203 2.20 21.44 -31.74
C SER A 203 1.19 22.55 -31.44
N GLU A 204 0.04 22.57 -32.13
CA GLU A 204 -0.98 23.60 -31.94
C GLU A 204 -1.55 23.65 -30.51
N ASN A 205 -1.59 22.52 -29.79
CA ASN A 205 -2.14 22.48 -28.44
C ASN A 205 -1.16 23.04 -27.40
N VAL A 206 0.15 22.92 -27.62
CA VAL A 206 1.17 23.49 -26.74
C VAL A 206 1.27 25.01 -26.94
N GLU A 207 1.23 25.48 -28.19
CA GLU A 207 1.19 26.92 -28.49
C GLU A 207 -0.10 27.57 -27.99
N ARG A 208 -1.27 26.91 -28.12
CA ARG A 208 -2.53 27.42 -27.54
C ARG A 208 -2.49 27.54 -26.01
N LEU A 209 -1.76 26.65 -25.33
CA LEU A 209 -1.57 26.70 -23.87
C LEU A 209 -0.65 27.85 -23.44
N LEU A 210 0.36 28.18 -24.26
CA LEU A 210 1.24 29.32 -24.04
C LEU A 210 0.53 30.65 -24.35
N HIS A 211 -0.22 30.74 -25.46
CA HIS A 211 -0.94 31.96 -25.86
C HIS A 211 -2.12 32.30 -24.92
N ARG A 212 -2.70 31.30 -24.24
CA ARG A 212 -3.72 31.53 -23.20
C ARG A 212 -3.17 32.18 -21.93
N LYS A 213 -1.87 32.01 -21.64
CA LYS A 213 -1.22 32.66 -20.48
C LYS A 213 -0.98 34.15 -20.68
N GLU A 214 -0.81 34.60 -21.93
CA GLU A 214 -0.57 36.03 -22.23
C GLU A 214 -1.84 36.87 -22.29
N ASN A 215 -3.02 36.26 -22.52
CA ASN A 215 -4.30 36.97 -22.62
C ASN A 215 -5.11 37.01 -21.31
N LEU A 216 -4.52 36.58 -20.19
CA LEU A 216 -5.17 36.54 -18.86
C LEU A 216 -4.38 37.33 -17.79
N ALA A 217 -3.49 38.24 -18.22
CA ALA A 217 -2.88 39.25 -17.37
C ALA A 217 -3.64 40.59 -17.49
#